data_AF-A0A643LL20-F1
#
_entry.id   AF-A0A643LL20-F1
#
_cell.length_a   1.000
_cell.length_b   1.000
_cell.length_c   1.000
_cell.angle_alpha   90.00
_cell.angle_beta   90.00
_cell.angle_gamma   90.00
#
_symmetry.space_group_name_H-M   'P 1'
#
loop_
_entity.id
_entity.type
_entity.pdbx_description
1 polymer ?
#
loop_
_entity_poly.entity_id
_entity_poly.type
_entity_poly.pdbx_seq_one_letter_code
_entity_poly.pdbx_strand_id
1 'polypeptide(L)'
;KLSAYSFFKNKSELHDLQDKIYEHVKEKGFDIERGVSSDRKHLSTQRFKAVTLQQEIEKLEQEKKEIDSRLHDLKLSLDKAKSVDEIPVKEKGGFIRSKTVEIALEDFESIKVLAKSSETLREENKHLKNEKVKDEYEKDNLYKEQRFLERKVTDLKRENEGLKGENDFLKKTLERVKDLYKEKLPELAGMIGYVKASILDKMNRKFLKRHFAGDDEVSGAQKFLNHKQEHEEQQKRLKQVRRSQQKNRDQGLER
;
A
#
# COMPACT_ATOMS: atom_id res chain seq x y z
N LYS A 1 -27.08 6.18 -5.30
CA LYS A 1 -26.39 6.62 -4.06
C LYS A 1 -25.40 5.52 -3.69
N LEU A 2 -24.11 5.82 -3.60
CA LEU A 2 -23.13 4.88 -3.04
C LEU A 2 -23.12 5.04 -1.53
N SER A 3 -23.57 4.01 -0.81
CA SER A 3 -23.50 3.96 0.64
C SER A 3 -23.19 2.54 1.08
N ALA A 4 -22.14 2.34 1.88
CA ALA A 4 -21.85 1.03 2.46
C ALA A 4 -23.05 0.53 3.29
N TYR A 5 -23.73 1.46 3.98
CA TYR A 5 -24.93 1.14 4.73
C TYR A 5 -26.08 0.64 3.86
N SER A 6 -26.19 1.03 2.58
CA SER A 6 -27.24 0.47 1.72
C SER A 6 -26.99 -0.98 1.31
N PHE A 7 -25.75 -1.46 1.38
CA PHE A 7 -25.33 -2.81 1.00
C PHE A 7 -25.05 -3.74 2.19
N PHE A 8 -24.69 -3.17 3.35
CA PHE A 8 -24.39 -3.88 4.60
C PHE A 8 -25.21 -3.26 5.74
N LYS A 9 -26.53 -3.36 5.64
CA LYS A 9 -27.48 -2.83 6.64
C LYS A 9 -27.44 -3.64 7.92
N ASN A 10 -27.42 -4.97 7.77
CA ASN A 10 -27.68 -5.91 8.85
C ASN A 10 -26.55 -6.94 8.99
N LYS A 11 -26.36 -7.43 10.20
CA LYS A 11 -25.37 -8.48 10.50
C LYS A 11 -25.63 -9.77 9.71
N SER A 12 -26.90 -10.07 9.38
CA SER A 12 -27.26 -11.21 8.52
C SER A 12 -26.65 -11.12 7.13
N GLU A 13 -26.59 -9.93 6.52
CA GLU A 13 -26.03 -9.75 5.17
C GLU A 13 -24.52 -10.05 5.15
N LEU A 14 -23.81 -9.80 6.26
CA LEU A 14 -22.40 -10.15 6.40
C LEU A 14 -22.20 -11.66 6.58
N HIS A 15 -23.13 -12.35 7.26
CA HIS A 15 -23.12 -13.81 7.36
C HIS A 15 -23.42 -14.46 6.00
N ASP A 16 -24.46 -13.99 5.30
CA ASP A 16 -24.82 -14.46 3.96
C ASP A 16 -23.67 -14.23 2.97
N LEU A 17 -22.92 -13.13 3.11
CA LEU A 17 -21.74 -12.87 2.31
C LEU A 17 -20.63 -13.88 2.58
N GLN A 18 -20.37 -14.23 3.84
CA GLN A 18 -19.39 -15.26 4.20
C GLN A 18 -19.73 -16.61 3.58
N ASP A 19 -21.02 -16.97 3.58
CA ASP A 19 -21.53 -18.22 2.98
C ASP A 19 -21.35 -18.23 1.47
N LYS A 20 -21.81 -17.17 0.79
CA LYS A 20 -21.74 -17.07 -0.67
C LYS A 20 -20.31 -17.01 -1.20
N ILE A 21 -19.41 -16.33 -0.50
CA ILE A 21 -17.99 -16.30 -0.86
C ILE A 21 -17.39 -17.70 -0.74
N TYR A 22 -17.69 -18.41 0.35
CA TYR A 22 -17.23 -19.79 0.55
C TYR A 22 -17.71 -20.71 -0.57
N GLU A 23 -19.01 -20.71 -0.89
CA GLU A 23 -19.59 -21.50 -1.98
C GLU A 23 -18.94 -21.18 -3.32
N HIS A 24 -18.81 -19.90 -3.66
CA HIS A 24 -18.20 -19.46 -4.92
C HIS A 24 -16.75 -19.94 -5.06
N VAL A 25 -15.94 -19.81 -4.01
CA VAL A 25 -14.52 -20.21 -4.05
C VAL A 25 -14.38 -21.73 -4.15
N LYS A 26 -15.26 -22.47 -3.47
CA LYS A 26 -15.30 -23.94 -3.56
C LYS A 26 -15.75 -24.42 -4.95
N GLU A 27 -16.77 -23.81 -5.54
CA GLU A 27 -17.21 -24.08 -6.91
C GLU A 27 -16.11 -23.83 -7.95
N LYS A 28 -15.21 -22.88 -7.69
CA LYS A 28 -14.03 -22.62 -8.52
C LYS A 28 -12.88 -23.61 -8.32
N GLY A 29 -13.06 -24.62 -7.46
CA GLY A 29 -12.12 -25.72 -7.25
C GLY A 29 -11.05 -25.45 -6.20
N PHE A 30 -11.20 -24.40 -5.38
CA PHE A 30 -10.29 -24.16 -4.26
C PHE A 30 -10.74 -24.94 -3.02
N ASP A 31 -9.81 -25.68 -2.43
CA ASP A 31 -10.05 -26.41 -1.18
C ASP A 31 -9.86 -25.49 0.03
N ILE A 32 -10.96 -24.89 0.47
CA ILE A 32 -11.01 -24.04 1.66
C ILE A 32 -12.12 -24.51 2.59
N GLU A 33 -12.01 -24.12 3.86
CA GLU A 33 -13.04 -24.33 4.87
C GLU A 33 -13.72 -23.00 5.25
N ARG A 34 -14.98 -23.10 5.66
CA ARG A 34 -15.73 -21.93 6.13
C ARG A 34 -15.27 -21.55 7.54
N GLY A 35 -15.14 -20.25 7.79
CA GLY A 35 -14.90 -19.74 9.14
C GLY A 35 -16.00 -20.17 10.12
N VAL A 36 -15.61 -20.61 11.32
CA VAL A 36 -16.52 -20.95 12.41
C VAL A 36 -17.02 -19.70 13.13
N SER A 37 -18.29 -19.69 13.53
CA SER A 37 -18.81 -18.66 14.42
C SER A 37 -18.03 -18.74 15.73
N SER A 38 -17.39 -17.64 16.12
CA SER A 38 -16.60 -17.59 17.34
C SER A 38 -16.76 -16.24 18.01
N ASP A 39 -16.57 -16.22 19.33
CA ASP A 39 -16.54 -14.99 20.13
C ASP A 39 -15.21 -14.23 19.97
N ARG A 40 -14.38 -14.63 18.99
CA ARG A 40 -13.10 -13.99 18.70
C ARG A 40 -13.34 -12.58 18.19
N LYS A 41 -12.79 -11.61 18.93
CA LYS A 41 -12.79 -10.20 18.50
C LYS A 41 -11.76 -9.99 17.40
N HIS A 42 -12.13 -9.21 16.40
CA HIS A 42 -11.19 -8.78 15.37
C HIS A 42 -10.03 -8.01 16.03
N LEU A 43 -8.80 -8.40 15.70
CA LEU A 43 -7.58 -7.71 16.09
C LEU A 43 -7.03 -6.95 14.88
N SER A 44 -6.51 -5.75 15.13
CA SER A 44 -5.68 -5.08 14.12
C SER A 44 -4.46 -5.94 13.80
N THR A 45 -3.93 -5.82 12.58
CA THR A 45 -2.80 -6.63 12.12
C THR A 45 -1.59 -6.54 13.06
N GLN A 46 -1.31 -5.36 13.62
CA GLN A 46 -0.23 -5.16 14.58
C GLN A 46 -0.46 -5.92 15.88
N ARG A 47 -1.70 -5.87 16.42
CA ARG A 47 -2.05 -6.60 17.64
C ARG A 47 -2.06 -8.10 17.42
N PHE A 48 -2.57 -8.58 16.29
CA PHE A 48 -2.55 -10.00 15.94
C PHE A 48 -1.11 -10.53 15.92
N LYS A 49 -0.20 -9.85 15.23
CA LYS A 49 1.22 -10.22 15.20
C LYS A 49 1.85 -10.24 16.60
N ALA A 50 1.57 -9.23 17.41
CA ALA A 50 2.11 -9.15 18.77
C ALA A 50 1.63 -10.33 19.64
N VAL A 51 0.33 -10.66 19.59
CA VAL A 51 -0.24 -11.78 20.36
C VAL A 51 0.34 -13.12 19.88
N THR A 52 0.46 -13.33 18.57
CA THR A 52 1.05 -14.57 18.03
C THR A 52 2.50 -14.72 18.47
N LEU A 53 3.31 -13.66 18.41
CA LEU A 53 4.70 -13.69 18.87
C LEU A 53 4.80 -13.96 20.37
N GLN A 54 3.90 -13.38 21.17
CA GLN A 54 3.89 -13.60 22.62
C GLN A 54 3.57 -15.06 22.97
N GLN A 55 2.61 -15.68 22.27
CA GLN A 55 2.29 -17.10 22.44
C GLN A 55 3.47 -18.01 22.07
N GLU A 56 4.20 -17.66 21.02
CA GLU A 56 5.39 -18.41 20.59
C GLU A 56 6.53 -18.28 21.61
N ILE A 57 6.77 -17.08 22.14
CA ILE A 57 7.75 -16.85 23.22
C ILE A 57 7.38 -17.67 24.45
N GLU A 58 6.12 -17.65 24.87
CA GLU A 58 5.65 -18.39 26.06
C GLU A 58 5.85 -19.90 25.90
N LYS A 59 5.58 -20.44 24.70
CA LYS A 59 5.84 -21.84 24.38
C LYS A 59 7.33 -22.20 24.47
N LEU A 60 8.19 -21.37 23.89
CA LEU A 60 9.64 -21.56 23.92
C LEU A 60 10.20 -21.45 25.35
N GLU A 61 9.68 -20.53 26.16
CA GLU A 61 10.05 -20.40 27.57
C GLU A 61 9.66 -21.64 28.39
N GLN A 62 8.51 -22.25 28.08
CA GLN A 62 8.06 -23.48 28.73
C GLN A 62 8.95 -24.67 28.34
N GLU A 63 9.25 -24.84 27.06
CA GLU A 63 10.18 -25.88 26.57
C GLU A 63 11.57 -25.72 27.21
N LYS A 64 12.08 -24.49 27.33
CA LYS A 64 13.34 -24.21 28.00
C LYS A 64 13.32 -24.64 29.47
N LYS A 65 12.25 -24.31 30.22
CA LYS A 65 12.12 -24.71 31.63
C LYS A 65 12.12 -26.22 31.80
N GLU A 66 11.50 -26.95 30.88
CA GLU A 66 11.48 -28.42 30.90
C GLU A 66 12.88 -29.01 30.63
N ILE A 67 13.64 -28.42 29.71
CA ILE A 67 15.02 -28.83 29.46
C ILE A 67 15.90 -28.55 30.69
N ASP A 68 15.77 -27.35 31.29
CA ASP A 68 16.55 -26.96 32.47
C ASP A 68 16.28 -27.88 33.67
N SER A 69 15.03 -28.32 33.88
CA SER A 69 14.69 -29.26 34.95
C SER A 69 15.27 -30.64 34.71
N ARG A 70 15.16 -31.18 33.48
CA ARG A 70 15.78 -32.46 33.09
C ARG A 70 17.29 -32.44 33.27
N LEU A 71 17.94 -31.32 32.91
CA LEU A 71 19.38 -31.14 33.07
C LEU A 71 19.79 -31.15 34.55
N HIS A 72 19.00 -30.50 35.40
CA HIS A 72 19.21 -30.48 36.85
C HIS A 72 19.12 -31.89 37.46
N ASP A 73 18.11 -32.68 37.06
CA ASP A 73 17.92 -34.05 37.55
C ASP A 73 19.05 -35.00 37.09
N LEU A 74 19.54 -34.82 35.87
CA LEU A 74 20.72 -35.53 35.36
C LEU A 74 21.97 -35.18 36.17
N LYS A 75 22.16 -33.90 36.51
CA LYS A 75 23.29 -33.44 37.31
C LYS A 75 23.27 -34.05 38.72
N LEU A 76 22.11 -34.08 39.38
CA LEU A 76 21.95 -34.74 40.68
C LEU A 76 22.22 -36.24 40.63
N SER A 77 21.86 -36.89 39.52
CA SER A 77 22.13 -38.30 39.29
C SER A 77 23.62 -38.58 39.06
N LEU A 78 24.31 -37.67 38.36
CA LEU A 78 25.75 -37.76 38.13
C LEU A 78 26.56 -37.55 39.43
N ASP A 79 26.17 -36.58 40.26
CA ASP A 79 26.85 -36.32 41.54
C ASP A 79 26.75 -37.49 42.54
N LYS A 80 25.76 -38.37 42.37
CA LYS A 80 25.61 -39.61 43.17
C LYS A 80 26.42 -40.79 42.65
N ALA A 81 26.90 -40.74 41.41
CA ALA A 81 27.73 -41.79 40.84
C ALA A 81 29.18 -41.60 41.31
N LYS A 82 29.84 -42.68 41.76
CA LYS A 82 31.27 -42.63 42.10
C LYS A 82 32.09 -42.26 40.86
N SER A 83 33.12 -41.45 41.05
CA SER A 83 34.12 -41.17 40.02
C SER A 83 34.74 -42.49 39.55
N VAL A 84 34.89 -42.65 38.23
CA VAL A 84 35.48 -43.85 37.62
C VAL A 84 36.92 -44.09 38.15
N ASP A 85 37.61 -43.03 38.56
CA ASP A 85 38.97 -43.08 39.13
C ASP A 85 39.03 -43.64 40.56
N GLU A 86 37.90 -43.71 41.28
CA GLU A 86 37.82 -44.22 42.65
C GLU A 86 37.52 -45.73 42.71
N ILE A 87 37.26 -46.37 41.57
CA ILE A 87 36.90 -47.78 41.50
C ILE A 87 38.17 -48.62 41.74
N PRO A 88 38.25 -49.45 42.80
CA PRO A 88 39.44 -50.22 43.09
C PRO A 88 39.61 -51.35 42.07
N VAL A 89 40.66 -51.24 41.27
CA VAL A 89 40.96 -52.17 40.18
C VAL A 89 42.08 -53.13 40.58
N LYS A 90 41.88 -54.44 40.44
CA LYS A 90 42.94 -55.45 40.63
C LYS A 90 43.36 -56.04 39.30
N GLU A 91 44.62 -55.84 38.91
CA GLU A 91 45.19 -56.49 37.72
C GLU A 91 45.71 -57.90 38.07
N LYS A 92 45.36 -58.89 37.25
CA LYS A 92 45.91 -60.25 37.31
C LYS A 92 46.48 -60.67 35.95
N GLY A 93 47.56 -61.44 35.99
CA GLY A 93 48.22 -62.01 34.80
C GLY A 93 49.34 -61.13 34.23
N GLY A 94 50.34 -61.74 33.59
CA GLY A 94 51.52 -61.01 33.09
C GLY A 94 52.68 -61.84 32.53
N PHE A 95 52.78 -63.14 32.81
CA PHE A 95 53.86 -63.98 32.23
C PHE A 95 53.37 -65.23 31.49
N ILE A 96 52.16 -65.76 31.77
CA ILE A 96 51.62 -66.99 31.14
C ILE A 96 50.11 -66.87 30.79
N ARG A 97 49.38 -65.89 31.33
CA ARG A 97 47.95 -65.63 31.04
C ARG A 97 47.72 -64.18 30.60
N SER A 98 46.66 -63.96 29.80
CA SER A 98 46.19 -62.64 29.37
C SER A 98 45.91 -61.74 30.56
N LYS A 99 46.38 -60.49 30.50
CA LYS A 99 46.10 -59.46 31.51
C LYS A 99 44.59 -59.28 31.62
N THR A 100 44.07 -59.47 32.83
CA THR A 100 42.65 -59.33 33.14
C THR A 100 42.49 -58.43 34.36
N VAL A 101 41.37 -57.73 34.39
CA VAL A 101 41.05 -56.72 35.39
C VAL A 101 39.81 -57.20 36.17
N GLU A 102 39.94 -57.32 37.49
CA GLU A 102 38.83 -57.64 38.37
C GLU A 102 38.27 -56.34 39.00
N ILE A 103 36.97 -56.15 38.84
CA ILE A 103 36.17 -55.06 39.44
C ILE A 103 34.92 -55.66 40.09
N ALA A 104 34.34 -54.93 41.05
CA ALA A 104 33.07 -55.32 41.64
C ALA A 104 31.95 -55.31 40.58
N LEU A 105 30.97 -56.20 40.74
CA LEU A 105 29.89 -56.36 39.76
C LEU A 105 28.99 -55.11 39.72
N GLU A 106 28.79 -54.48 40.87
CA GLU A 106 28.05 -53.23 41.04
C GLU A 106 28.74 -52.07 40.29
N ASP A 107 30.07 -52.00 40.37
CA ASP A 107 30.88 -51.00 39.68
C ASP A 107 30.88 -51.25 38.17
N PHE A 108 30.93 -52.51 37.72
CA PHE A 108 30.82 -52.87 36.30
C PHE A 108 29.47 -52.45 35.69
N GLU A 109 28.35 -52.75 36.35
CA GLU A 109 27.03 -52.33 35.85
C GLU A 109 26.89 -50.81 35.86
N SER A 110 27.45 -50.12 36.86
CA SER A 110 27.48 -48.65 36.91
C SER A 110 28.26 -48.04 35.75
N ILE A 111 29.47 -48.54 35.46
CA ILE A 111 30.28 -48.11 34.31
C ILE A 111 29.54 -48.37 32.99
N LYS A 112 28.91 -49.53 32.86
CA LYS A 112 28.17 -49.91 31.64
C LYS A 112 26.96 -49.02 31.40
N VAL A 113 26.24 -48.61 32.44
CA VAL A 113 25.15 -47.63 32.34
C VAL A 113 25.68 -46.25 31.95
N LEU A 114 26.76 -45.78 32.60
CA LEU A 114 27.41 -44.51 32.27
C LEU A 114 27.97 -44.48 30.85
N ALA A 115 28.55 -45.58 30.38
CA ALA A 115 29.07 -45.68 29.02
C ALA A 115 27.94 -45.60 27.97
N LYS A 116 26.80 -46.27 28.24
CA LYS A 116 25.62 -46.18 27.37
C LYS A 116 25.03 -44.77 27.35
N SER A 117 24.89 -44.12 28.51
CA SER A 117 24.34 -42.76 28.58
C SER A 117 25.30 -41.72 27.98
N SER A 118 26.61 -41.91 28.12
CA SER A 118 27.65 -41.12 27.47
C SER A 118 27.52 -41.15 25.95
N GLU A 119 27.33 -42.33 25.34
CA GLU A 119 27.18 -42.42 23.89
C GLU A 119 25.89 -41.74 23.42
N THR A 120 24.76 -41.92 24.12
CA THR A 120 23.51 -41.21 23.78
C THR A 120 23.65 -39.70 23.90
N LEU A 121 24.31 -39.21 24.97
CA LEU A 121 24.57 -37.77 25.15
C LEU A 121 25.52 -37.21 24.08
N ARG A 122 26.45 -38.04 23.59
CA ARG A 122 27.37 -37.67 22.50
C ARG A 122 26.63 -37.54 21.18
N GLU A 123 25.72 -38.46 20.89
CA GLU A 123 24.84 -38.40 19.71
C GLU A 123 23.90 -37.19 19.76
N GLU A 124 23.26 -36.93 20.90
CA GLU A 124 22.41 -35.76 21.11
C GLU A 124 23.19 -34.45 20.96
N ASN A 125 24.38 -34.34 21.55
CA ASN A 125 25.23 -33.16 21.37
C ASN A 125 25.62 -32.94 19.91
N LYS A 126 25.88 -34.02 19.17
CA LYS A 126 26.18 -33.93 17.73
C LYS A 126 24.96 -33.45 16.95
N HIS A 127 23.78 -33.96 17.27
CA HIS A 127 22.52 -33.51 16.67
C HIS A 127 22.27 -32.03 16.95
N LEU A 128 22.30 -31.61 18.21
CA LEU A 128 22.09 -30.21 18.62
C LEU A 128 23.10 -29.26 17.98
N LYS A 129 24.36 -29.68 17.83
CA LYS A 129 25.37 -28.87 17.14
C LYS A 129 25.04 -28.68 15.66
N ASN A 130 24.56 -29.72 14.98
CA ASN A 130 24.16 -29.62 13.58
C ASN A 130 22.92 -28.74 13.41
N GLU A 131 21.94 -28.89 14.31
CA GLU A 131 20.71 -28.10 14.33
C GLU A 131 21.03 -26.62 14.56
N LYS A 132 21.90 -26.30 15.53
CA LYS A 132 22.37 -24.94 15.76
C LYS A 132 23.02 -24.31 14.52
N VAL A 133 23.85 -25.06 13.78
CA VAL A 133 24.47 -24.57 12.54
C VAL A 133 23.40 -24.31 11.47
N LYS A 134 22.39 -25.17 11.38
CA LYS A 134 21.27 -24.99 10.45
C LYS A 134 20.46 -23.74 10.79
N ASP A 135 20.14 -23.56 12.07
CA ASP A 135 19.39 -22.39 12.56
C ASP A 135 20.16 -21.08 12.33
N GLU A 136 21.48 -21.09 12.56
CA GLU A 136 22.34 -19.93 12.24
C GLU A 136 22.30 -19.59 10.74
N TYR A 137 22.33 -20.59 9.87
CA TYR A 137 22.24 -20.38 8.42
C TYR A 137 20.85 -19.86 7.99
N GLU A 138 19.78 -20.42 8.54
CA GLU A 138 18.40 -19.97 8.28
C GLU A 138 18.20 -18.52 8.76
N LYS A 139 18.70 -18.19 9.96
CA LYS A 139 18.69 -16.83 10.49
C LYS A 139 19.43 -15.84 9.59
N ASP A 140 20.62 -16.18 9.10
CA ASP A 140 21.37 -15.32 8.19
C ASP A 140 20.64 -15.08 6.86
N ASN A 141 19.95 -16.10 6.34
CA ASN A 141 19.13 -15.95 5.14
C ASN A 141 17.92 -15.06 5.38
N LEU A 142 17.22 -15.24 6.51
CA LEU A 142 16.11 -14.38 6.90
C LEU A 142 16.54 -12.92 7.03
N TYR A 143 17.71 -12.64 7.61
CA TYR A 143 18.24 -11.27 7.67
C TYR A 143 18.54 -10.68 6.28
N LYS A 144 19.05 -11.48 5.35
CA LYS A 144 19.28 -11.03 3.96
C LYS A 144 17.96 -10.71 3.26
N GLU A 145 16.97 -11.58 3.42
CA GLU A 145 15.64 -11.39 2.82
C GLU A 145 14.93 -10.17 3.42
N GLN A 146 14.98 -10.01 4.75
CA GLN A 146 14.44 -8.82 5.42
C GLN A 146 15.07 -7.54 4.85
N ARG A 147 16.41 -7.49 4.74
CA ARG A 147 17.10 -6.32 4.17
C ARG A 147 16.70 -6.07 2.72
N PHE A 148 16.50 -7.12 1.93
CA PHE A 148 16.04 -7.01 0.55
C PHE A 148 14.62 -6.44 0.47
N LEU A 149 13.70 -6.94 1.30
CA LEU A 149 12.33 -6.46 1.38
C LEU A 149 12.26 -5.00 1.84
N GLU A 150 13.07 -4.61 2.83
CA GLU A 150 13.18 -3.22 3.28
C GLU A 150 13.59 -2.29 2.14
N ARG A 151 14.59 -2.67 1.34
CA ARG A 151 14.98 -1.91 0.13
C ARG A 151 13.84 -1.79 -0.86
N LYS A 152 13.16 -2.89 -1.17
CA LYS A 152 12.03 -2.89 -2.10
C LYS A 152 10.89 -1.98 -1.62
N VAL A 153 10.61 -1.98 -0.32
CA VAL A 153 9.63 -1.07 0.28
C VAL A 153 10.06 0.39 0.14
N THR A 154 11.34 0.71 0.35
CA THR A 154 11.83 2.08 0.18
C THR A 154 11.75 2.56 -1.28
N ASP A 155 12.06 1.69 -2.24
CA ASP A 155 11.98 2.04 -3.66
C ASP A 155 10.54 2.23 -4.12
N LEU A 156 9.63 1.33 -3.70
CA LEU A 156 8.19 1.48 -3.98
C LEU A 156 7.58 2.73 -3.37
N LYS A 157 8.07 3.18 -2.19
CA LYS A 157 7.64 4.45 -1.60
C LYS A 157 8.10 5.62 -2.46
N ARG A 158 9.35 5.63 -2.90
CA ARG A 158 9.91 6.67 -3.78
C ARG A 158 9.13 6.76 -5.09
N GLU A 159 8.82 5.61 -5.70
CA GLU A 159 8.04 5.55 -6.94
C GLU A 159 6.63 6.10 -6.75
N ASN A 160 5.94 5.71 -5.67
CA ASN A 160 4.61 6.25 -5.34
C ASN A 160 4.62 7.77 -5.11
N GLU A 161 5.65 8.30 -4.44
CA GLU A 161 5.81 9.75 -4.28
C GLU A 161 6.01 10.44 -5.63
N GLY A 162 6.80 9.87 -6.54
CA GLY A 162 6.98 10.33 -7.91
C GLY A 162 5.65 10.37 -8.68
N LEU A 163 4.93 9.24 -8.72
CA LEU A 163 3.63 9.12 -9.38
C LEU A 163 2.57 10.06 -8.82
N LYS A 164 2.62 10.33 -7.51
CA LYS A 164 1.74 11.32 -6.86
C LYS A 164 2.07 12.73 -7.34
N GLY A 165 3.35 13.07 -7.45
CA GLY A 165 3.81 14.34 -8.02
C GLY A 165 3.37 14.54 -9.46
N GLU A 166 3.53 13.51 -10.30
CA GLU A 166 3.06 13.52 -11.70
C GLU A 166 1.54 13.70 -11.78
N ASN A 167 0.77 12.97 -10.97
CA ASN A 167 -0.68 13.14 -10.91
C ASN A 167 -1.09 14.55 -10.50
N ASP A 168 -0.44 15.14 -9.49
CA ASP A 168 -0.72 16.50 -9.07
C ASP A 168 -0.39 17.52 -10.16
N PHE A 169 0.70 17.31 -10.89
CA PHE A 169 1.06 18.15 -12.04
C PHE A 169 0.02 18.05 -13.17
N LEU A 170 -0.37 16.83 -13.53
CA LEU A 170 -1.38 16.59 -14.57
C LEU A 170 -2.74 17.18 -14.17
N LYS A 171 -3.14 17.02 -12.91
CA LYS A 171 -4.39 17.59 -12.39
C LYS A 171 -4.41 19.11 -12.47
N LYS A 172 -3.31 19.78 -12.07
CA LYS A 172 -3.17 21.23 -12.20
C LYS A 172 -3.20 21.69 -13.66
N THR A 173 -2.52 20.96 -14.54
CA THR A 173 -2.51 21.25 -15.98
C THR A 173 -3.91 21.11 -16.57
N LEU A 174 -4.63 20.05 -16.22
CA LEU A 174 -6.00 19.82 -16.67
C LEU A 174 -6.95 20.94 -16.23
N GLU A 175 -6.86 21.40 -14.98
CA GLU A 175 -7.72 22.48 -14.50
C GLU A 175 -7.43 23.80 -15.23
N ARG A 176 -6.15 24.12 -15.47
CA ARG A 176 -5.77 25.29 -16.30
C ARG A 176 -6.34 25.21 -17.71
N VAL A 177 -6.23 24.04 -18.35
CA VAL A 177 -6.78 23.84 -19.70
C VAL A 177 -8.29 24.04 -19.68
N LYS A 178 -8.99 23.46 -18.70
CA LYS A 178 -10.43 23.59 -18.53
C LYS A 178 -10.86 25.04 -18.32
N ASP A 179 -10.14 25.81 -17.50
CA ASP A 179 -10.42 27.22 -17.28
C ASP A 179 -10.16 28.05 -18.55
N LEU A 180 -9.08 27.76 -19.28
CA LEU A 180 -8.84 28.38 -20.58
C LEU A 180 -9.97 28.10 -21.59
N TYR A 181 -10.50 26.88 -21.63
CA TYR A 181 -11.65 26.55 -22.46
C TYR A 181 -12.93 27.28 -22.00
N LYS A 182 -13.17 27.40 -20.70
CA LYS A 182 -14.32 28.16 -20.17
C LYS A 182 -14.27 29.63 -20.57
N GLU A 183 -13.08 30.23 -20.64
CA GLU A 183 -12.92 31.64 -21.02
C GLU A 183 -12.95 31.84 -22.54
N LYS A 184 -12.27 30.98 -23.30
CA LYS A 184 -12.11 31.15 -24.76
C LYS A 184 -13.35 30.78 -25.56
N LEU A 185 -14.18 29.85 -25.07
CA LEU A 185 -15.40 29.45 -25.77
C LEU A 185 -16.43 30.59 -25.88
N PRO A 186 -16.81 31.30 -24.79
CA PRO A 186 -17.68 32.47 -24.87
C PRO A 186 -17.09 33.62 -25.69
N GLU A 187 -15.77 33.85 -25.60
CA GLU A 187 -15.08 34.88 -26.39
C GLU A 187 -15.20 34.60 -27.90
N LEU A 188 -14.96 33.35 -28.30
CA LEU A 188 -15.09 32.93 -29.69
C LEU A 188 -16.55 32.99 -30.17
N ALA A 189 -17.50 32.54 -29.35
CA ALA A 189 -18.93 32.66 -29.65
C ALA A 189 -19.32 34.14 -29.85
N GLY A 190 -18.84 35.05 -29.00
CA GLY A 190 -19.02 36.49 -29.18
C GLY A 190 -18.45 37.01 -30.50
N MET A 191 -17.24 36.58 -30.89
CA MET A 191 -16.66 36.95 -32.19
C MET A 191 -17.48 36.42 -33.37
N ILE A 192 -17.93 35.17 -33.32
CA ILE A 192 -18.80 34.57 -34.34
C ILE A 192 -20.11 35.35 -34.45
N GLY A 193 -20.71 35.71 -33.31
CA GLY A 193 -21.89 36.55 -33.23
C GLY A 193 -21.70 37.90 -33.92
N TYR A 194 -20.59 38.58 -33.65
CA TYR A 194 -20.22 39.86 -34.28
C TYR A 194 -20.09 39.73 -35.81
N VAL A 195 -19.44 38.66 -36.29
CA VAL A 195 -19.28 38.41 -37.74
C VAL A 195 -20.62 38.10 -38.39
N LYS A 196 -21.43 37.18 -37.82
CA LYS A 196 -22.78 36.86 -38.31
C LYS A 196 -23.65 38.11 -38.40
N ALA A 197 -23.57 38.95 -37.39
CA ALA A 197 -24.25 40.24 -37.35
C ALA A 197 -23.86 41.15 -38.51
N SER A 198 -22.56 41.31 -38.77
CA SER A 198 -22.07 42.10 -39.89
C SER A 198 -22.52 41.57 -41.26
N ILE A 199 -22.64 40.25 -41.40
CA ILE A 199 -23.12 39.61 -42.63
C ILE A 199 -24.62 39.85 -42.81
N LEU A 200 -25.43 39.65 -41.76
CA LEU A 200 -26.87 39.91 -41.80
C LEU A 200 -27.18 41.37 -42.17
N ASP A 201 -26.40 42.31 -41.64
CA ASP A 201 -26.50 43.73 -41.96
C ASP A 201 -26.21 44.02 -43.43
N LYS A 202 -25.11 43.46 -43.97
CA LYS A 202 -24.76 43.57 -45.41
C LYS A 202 -25.83 42.95 -46.31
N MET A 203 -26.49 41.89 -45.84
CA MET A 203 -27.59 41.23 -46.56
C MET A 203 -28.95 41.93 -46.38
N ASN A 204 -29.02 43.04 -45.63
CA ASN A 204 -30.24 43.76 -45.29
C ASN A 204 -31.31 42.86 -44.63
N ARG A 205 -30.87 41.89 -43.80
CA ARG A 205 -31.74 40.95 -43.08
C ARG A 205 -31.92 41.36 -41.63
N LYS A 206 -33.09 41.08 -41.07
CA LYS A 206 -33.39 41.36 -39.65
C LYS A 206 -32.57 40.48 -38.71
N PHE A 207 -32.12 41.07 -37.62
CA PHE A 207 -31.45 40.39 -36.52
C PHE A 207 -32.49 39.64 -35.67
N LEU A 208 -32.56 38.32 -35.85
CA LEU A 208 -33.46 37.45 -35.12
C LEU A 208 -32.64 36.49 -34.27
N LYS A 209 -33.06 36.24 -33.02
CA LYS A 209 -32.35 35.35 -32.09
C LYS A 209 -32.09 33.95 -32.67
N ARG A 210 -32.98 33.46 -33.54
CA ARG A 210 -32.83 32.17 -34.25
C ARG A 210 -31.61 32.07 -35.18
N HIS A 211 -30.98 33.18 -35.55
CA HIS A 211 -29.77 33.16 -36.39
C HIS A 211 -28.49 32.91 -35.58
N PHE A 212 -28.60 32.91 -34.24
CA PHE A 212 -27.49 32.76 -33.31
C PHE A 212 -27.68 31.51 -32.48
N ALA A 213 -26.58 30.82 -32.17
CA ALA A 213 -26.62 29.52 -31.51
C ALA A 213 -26.82 29.61 -29.99
N GLY A 214 -26.55 30.77 -29.37
CA GLY A 214 -26.67 30.97 -27.93
C GLY A 214 -26.44 32.41 -27.51
N ASP A 215 -26.57 32.69 -26.21
CA ASP A 215 -26.55 34.05 -25.66
C ASP A 215 -25.21 34.77 -25.86
N ASP A 216 -24.09 34.05 -25.86
CA ASP A 216 -22.76 34.63 -26.11
C ASP A 216 -22.62 35.17 -27.55
N GLU A 217 -23.15 34.44 -28.54
CA GLU A 217 -23.21 34.94 -29.93
C GLU A 217 -24.14 36.14 -30.06
N VAL A 218 -25.27 36.15 -29.33
CA VAL A 218 -26.21 37.29 -29.31
C VAL A 218 -25.53 38.53 -28.72
N SER A 219 -24.75 38.38 -27.65
CA SER A 219 -23.96 39.46 -27.04
C SER A 219 -22.96 40.03 -28.05
N GLY A 220 -22.26 39.16 -28.80
CA GLY A 220 -21.38 39.55 -29.89
C GLY A 220 -22.06 40.34 -31.00
N ALA A 221 -23.25 39.89 -31.41
CA ALA A 221 -24.07 40.57 -32.39
C ALA A 221 -24.54 41.96 -31.92
N GLN A 222 -24.88 42.09 -30.63
CA GLN A 222 -25.27 43.36 -30.03
C GLN A 222 -24.10 44.36 -30.00
N LYS A 223 -22.87 43.90 -29.73
CA LYS A 223 -21.66 44.75 -29.83
C LYS A 223 -21.49 45.34 -31.23
N PHE A 224 -21.73 44.55 -32.29
CA PHE A 224 -21.69 45.05 -33.66
C PHE A 224 -22.72 46.16 -33.90
N LEU A 225 -23.96 45.96 -33.45
CA LEU A 225 -25.04 46.96 -33.59
C LEU A 225 -24.69 48.27 -32.89
N ASN A 226 -24.15 48.20 -31.67
CA ASN A 226 -23.73 49.38 -30.91
C ASN A 226 -22.59 50.12 -31.65
N HIS A 227 -21.54 49.42 -32.10
CA HIS A 227 -20.45 50.03 -32.88
C HIS A 227 -20.96 50.70 -34.16
N LYS A 228 -21.94 50.09 -34.84
CA LYS A 228 -22.55 50.67 -36.04
C LYS A 228 -23.32 51.95 -35.71
N GLN A 229 -24.13 51.94 -34.66
CA GLN A 229 -24.88 53.12 -34.21
C GLN A 229 -23.95 54.27 -33.83
N GLU A 230 -22.89 54.00 -33.07
CA GLU A 230 -21.88 55.00 -32.69
C GLU A 230 -21.20 55.60 -33.92
N HIS A 231 -20.82 54.77 -34.89
CA HIS A 231 -20.18 55.24 -36.12
C HIS A 231 -21.14 56.11 -36.96
N GLU A 232 -22.41 55.72 -37.06
CA GLU A 232 -23.43 56.53 -37.74
C GLU A 232 -23.68 57.88 -37.04
N GLU A 233 -23.72 57.90 -35.70
CA GLU A 233 -23.85 59.12 -34.91
C GLU A 233 -22.64 60.04 -35.09
N GLN A 234 -21.43 59.50 -35.04
CA GLN A 234 -20.20 60.26 -35.29
C GLN A 234 -20.19 60.86 -36.69
N GLN A 235 -20.60 60.09 -37.71
CA GLN A 235 -20.73 60.62 -39.07
C GLN A 235 -21.78 61.73 -39.18
N LYS A 236 -22.91 61.62 -38.47
CA LYS A 236 -23.94 62.68 -38.42
C LYS A 236 -23.39 63.95 -37.76
N ARG A 237 -22.67 63.81 -36.64
CA ARG A 237 -22.00 64.93 -35.94
C ARG A 237 -20.97 65.60 -36.84
N LEU A 238 -20.12 64.84 -37.52
CA LEU A 238 -19.13 65.37 -38.47
C LEU A 238 -19.78 66.09 -39.67
N LYS A 239 -20.89 65.55 -40.21
CA LYS A 239 -21.65 66.21 -41.27
C LYS A 239 -22.31 67.51 -40.80
N GLN A 240 -22.81 67.56 -39.56
CA GLN A 240 -23.34 68.80 -38.97
C GLN A 240 -22.24 69.86 -38.78
N VAL A 241 -21.08 69.49 -38.24
CA VAL A 241 -19.94 70.39 -38.05
C VAL A 241 -19.46 70.96 -39.39
N ARG A 242 -19.34 70.12 -40.43
CA ARG A 242 -18.99 70.57 -41.78
C ARG A 242 -20.02 71.54 -42.36
N ARG A 243 -21.33 71.28 -42.18
CA ARG A 243 -22.40 72.18 -42.61
C ARG A 243 -22.37 73.54 -41.89
N SER A 244 -22.06 73.57 -40.58
CA SER A 244 -21.91 74.83 -39.84
C SER A 244 -20.65 75.62 -40.25
N GLN A 245 -19.53 74.94 -40.53
CA GLN A 245 -18.32 75.61 -41.03
C GLN A 245 -18.52 76.19 -42.43
N GLN A 246 -19.29 75.51 -43.28
CA GLN A 246 -19.62 75.99 -44.62
C GLN A 246 -20.55 77.21 -44.57
N LYS A 247 -21.58 77.20 -43.70
CA LYS A 247 -22.43 78.38 -43.44
C LYS A 247 -21.67 79.59 -42.90
N ASN A 248 -20.68 79.38 -42.02
CA ASN A 248 -19.84 80.46 -41.50
C ASN A 248 -18.85 81.02 -42.54
N ARG A 249 -18.46 80.23 -43.54
CA ARG A 249 -17.67 80.71 -44.69
C ARG A 249 -18.50 81.58 -45.64
N ASP A 250 -19.75 81.20 -45.88
CA ASP A 250 -20.65 81.96 -46.76
C ASP A 250 -21.09 83.30 -46.13
N GLN A 251 -21.23 83.38 -44.79
CA GLN A 251 -21.52 84.63 -44.07
C GLN A 251 -20.33 85.58 -43.90
N GLY A 252 -19.09 85.13 -44.18
CA GLY A 252 -17.89 85.97 -44.16
C GLY A 252 -17.63 86.74 -45.44
N LEU A 253 -18.40 86.49 -46.50
CA LEU A 253 -18.30 87.15 -47.81
C LEU A 253 -19.33 88.27 -48.02
N GLU A 254 -20.20 88.54 -47.05
CA GLU A 254 -21.17 89.65 -47.05
C GLU A 254 -20.80 90.77 -46.05
N ARG A 255 -19.53 91.19 -46.03
CA ARG A 255 -19.12 92.46 -45.40
C ARG A 255 -18.22 93.26 -46.32
#